data_AF-A0A0F9DPT0-F1
#
_entry.id   AF-A0A0F9DPT0-F1
#
_cell.length_a   1.000
_cell.length_b   1.000
_cell.length_c   1.000
_cell.angle_alpha   90.00
_cell.angle_beta   90.00
_cell.angle_gamma   90.00
#
_symmetry.space_group_name_H-M   'P 1'
#
loop_
_entity.id
_entity.type
_entity.pdbx_description
1 polymer ?
#
loop_
_entity_poly.entity_id
_entity_poly.type
_entity_poly.pdbx_seq_one_letter_code
_entity_poly.pdbx_strand_id
1 'polypeptide(L)'
;MEINSKKIEDITEKDLLEIEQNPIFEDLHVEFKYQYNKDSYELRKDVIQFANTDKGGVIFYGISENPLKFVGLEYKNIDNIKNHINSILSSKIDPVLSSFPRFNTIKLRNGKYVLCIEVFPKEKGIYGIRLSENPSNSNFNAYKFYTRLDGNKHRMKIEEVVNLIEGKGLKNLESKHLEATIYQPLMLNTKERYIAIKAVNKGVRPIIITAYGIRSVKYGSFIDTYLKKLVRRNLCDRLPKTLSDGEACLSLYPRKYVESNVKDINWEYPIELKAYFNTNDGIFYSNSIELSDLSKYNI
;
A
#
# COMPACT_ATOMS: atom_id res chain seq x y z
N MET A 1 -3.64 26.44 12.24
CA MET A 1 -2.40 25.75 12.63
C MET A 1 -2.67 24.25 12.57
N GLU A 2 -1.85 23.46 11.88
CA GLU A 2 -2.08 22.01 11.78
C GLU A 2 -1.55 21.33 13.03
N ILE A 3 -2.42 20.96 13.98
CA ILE A 3 -2.02 20.08 15.10
C ILE A 3 -1.37 18.78 14.56
N ASN A 4 -1.74 18.39 13.34
CA ASN A 4 -1.18 17.29 12.56
C ASN A 4 0.33 17.42 12.26
N SER A 5 0.92 18.61 12.42
CA SER A 5 2.35 18.86 12.17
C SER A 5 3.21 18.80 13.43
N LYS A 6 2.60 18.83 14.62
CA LYS A 6 3.30 18.72 15.90
C LYS A 6 3.35 17.28 16.36
N LYS A 7 4.42 16.91 17.07
CA LYS A 7 4.44 15.65 17.82
C LYS A 7 3.42 15.74 18.94
N ILE A 8 2.80 14.61 19.27
CA ILE A 8 1.77 14.56 20.32
C ILE A 8 2.26 15.10 21.67
N GLU A 9 3.55 14.92 21.97
CA GLU A 9 4.26 15.39 23.18
C GLU A 9 4.38 16.92 23.25
N ASP A 10 4.42 17.59 22.10
CA ASP A 10 4.57 19.04 21.97
C ASP A 10 3.22 19.78 22.00
N ILE A 11 2.10 19.04 22.07
CA ILE A 11 0.75 19.61 22.14
C ILE A 11 0.50 20.15 23.55
N THR A 12 0.14 21.43 23.62
CA THR A 12 -0.11 22.18 24.85
C THR A 12 -1.57 22.62 24.96
N GLU A 13 -1.98 23.11 26.14
CA GLU A 13 -3.31 23.73 26.32
C GLU A 13 -3.52 24.91 25.36
N LYS A 14 -2.47 25.68 25.04
CA LYS A 14 -2.58 26.79 24.10
C LYS A 14 -3.01 26.31 22.71
N ASP A 15 -2.44 25.19 22.26
CA ASP A 15 -2.79 24.60 20.98
C ASP A 15 -4.25 24.13 20.95
N LEU A 16 -4.74 23.59 22.06
CA LEU A 16 -6.16 23.25 22.21
C LEU A 16 -7.02 24.51 22.12
N LEU A 17 -6.73 25.56 22.89
CA LEU A 17 -7.49 26.81 22.87
C LEU A 17 -7.56 27.45 21.47
N GLU A 18 -6.51 27.33 20.67
CA GLU A 18 -6.53 27.77 19.27
C GLU A 18 -7.51 26.97 18.40
N ILE A 19 -7.71 25.67 18.68
CA ILE A 19 -8.69 24.81 17.99
C ILE A 19 -10.13 25.19 18.40
N GLU A 20 -10.39 25.52 19.67
CA GLU A 20 -11.72 25.99 20.08
C GLU A 20 -12.08 27.34 19.44
N GLN A 21 -11.10 28.21 19.22
CA GLN A 21 -11.30 29.50 18.54
C GLN A 21 -11.43 29.37 17.02
N ASN A 22 -10.74 28.39 16.42
CA ASN A 22 -10.80 28.09 14.98
C ASN A 22 -11.09 26.60 14.81
N PRO A 23 -12.37 26.19 14.94
CA PRO A 23 -12.75 24.78 14.96
C PRO A 23 -12.22 24.05 13.73
N ILE A 24 -11.37 23.06 14.00
CA ILE A 24 -11.01 22.05 13.02
C ILE A 24 -12.09 20.97 13.14
N PHE A 25 -12.80 20.71 12.04
CA PHE A 25 -13.73 19.58 11.98
C PHE A 25 -12.94 18.27 12.06
N GLU A 26 -13.57 17.22 12.57
CA GLU A 26 -12.99 15.88 12.48
C GLU A 26 -12.59 15.58 11.04
N ASP A 27 -11.35 15.15 10.85
CA ASP A 27 -10.77 14.88 9.56
C ASP A 27 -10.26 13.43 9.51
N LEU A 28 -9.45 13.11 8.50
CA LEU A 28 -8.86 11.79 8.33
C LEU A 28 -7.84 11.41 9.42
N HIS A 29 -7.42 12.35 10.27
CA HIS A 29 -6.33 12.18 11.23
C HIS A 29 -6.69 12.60 12.65
N VAL A 30 -7.83 13.24 12.90
CA VAL A 30 -8.24 13.71 14.23
C VAL A 30 -9.66 13.25 14.56
N GLU A 31 -9.84 12.75 15.79
CA GLU A 31 -11.15 12.44 16.38
C GLU A 31 -11.27 13.07 17.78
N PHE A 32 -12.42 13.69 18.06
CA PHE A 32 -12.74 14.33 19.33
C PHE A 32 -13.79 13.52 20.09
N LYS A 33 -13.51 13.20 21.35
CA LYS A 33 -14.44 12.46 22.20
C LYS A 33 -14.63 13.16 23.53
N TYR A 34 -15.90 13.34 23.90
CA TYR A 34 -16.26 13.96 25.17
C TYR A 34 -15.68 13.18 26.36
N GLN A 35 -15.86 11.87 26.37
CA GLN A 35 -15.37 10.98 27.43
C GLN A 35 -15.06 9.59 26.89
N TYR A 36 -14.31 8.82 27.68
CA TYR A 36 -14.07 7.42 27.42
C TYR A 36 -15.20 6.56 28.02
N ASN A 37 -15.94 5.84 27.18
CA ASN A 37 -17.15 5.09 27.55
C ASN A 37 -16.90 3.61 27.91
N LYS A 38 -15.65 3.15 27.91
CA LYS A 38 -15.25 1.74 28.15
C LYS A 38 -15.82 0.73 27.15
N ASP A 39 -16.38 1.18 26.03
CA ASP A 39 -16.79 0.26 24.96
C ASP A 39 -15.54 -0.30 24.28
N SER A 40 -15.26 -1.57 24.57
CA SER A 40 -14.08 -2.26 24.06
C SER A 40 -14.14 -2.50 22.55
N TYR A 41 -15.33 -2.55 21.95
CA TYR A 41 -15.48 -2.74 20.51
C TYR A 41 -15.30 -1.43 19.77
N GLU A 42 -15.95 -0.36 20.24
CA GLU A 42 -15.81 0.98 19.65
C GLU A 42 -14.37 1.48 19.78
N LEU A 43 -13.69 1.27 20.92
CA LEU A 43 -12.27 1.63 21.06
C LEU A 43 -11.37 0.93 20.02
N ARG A 44 -11.58 -0.36 19.76
CA ARG A 44 -10.79 -1.08 18.74
C ARG A 44 -11.06 -0.52 17.35
N LYS A 45 -12.31 -0.17 17.07
CA LYS A 45 -12.70 0.46 15.80
C LYS A 45 -12.07 1.84 15.66
N ASP A 46 -12.08 2.64 16.73
CA ASP A 46 -11.48 3.96 16.81
C ASP A 46 -9.99 3.93 16.49
N VAL A 47 -9.27 2.92 16.99
CA VAL A 47 -7.84 2.75 16.73
C VAL A 47 -7.58 2.17 15.33
N ILE A 48 -8.29 1.11 14.95
CA ILE A 48 -8.00 0.41 13.69
C ILE A 48 -8.33 1.27 12.46
N GLN A 49 -9.36 2.12 12.51
CA GLN A 49 -9.66 3.02 11.40
C GLN A 49 -8.46 3.91 11.05
N PHE A 50 -7.72 4.40 12.05
CA PHE A 50 -6.56 5.27 11.86
C PHE A 50 -5.33 4.42 11.49
N ALA A 51 -5.11 3.32 12.18
CA ALA A 51 -3.99 2.42 11.91
C ALA A 51 -4.03 1.84 10.48
N ASN A 52 -5.22 1.69 9.88
CA ASN A 52 -5.34 1.25 8.49
C ASN A 52 -5.14 2.36 7.45
N THR A 53 -5.11 3.63 7.84
CA THR A 53 -4.72 4.73 6.94
C THR A 53 -3.21 4.74 6.67
N ASP A 54 -2.76 5.68 5.85
CA ASP A 54 -1.33 5.87 5.53
C ASP A 54 -0.57 6.67 6.59
N LYS A 55 -1.25 7.54 7.35
CA LYS A 55 -0.58 8.46 8.30
C LYS A 55 -0.89 8.18 9.76
N GLY A 56 -1.90 7.34 10.04
CA GLY A 56 -2.41 7.18 11.39
C GLY A 56 -3.33 8.34 11.79
N GLY A 57 -3.38 8.65 13.07
CA GLY A 57 -4.18 9.76 13.59
C GLY A 57 -4.10 9.92 15.10
N VAL A 58 -4.83 10.89 15.63
CA VAL A 58 -4.86 11.26 17.04
C VAL A 58 -6.31 11.31 17.53
N ILE A 59 -6.57 10.66 18.66
CA ILE A 59 -7.86 10.71 19.35
C ILE A 59 -7.69 11.58 20.59
N PHE A 60 -8.54 12.58 20.76
CA PHE A 60 -8.56 13.44 21.94
C PHE A 60 -9.78 13.15 22.79
N TYR A 61 -9.55 12.70 24.03
CA TYR A 61 -10.60 12.55 25.04
C TYR A 61 -10.66 13.74 26.00
N GLY A 62 -11.89 14.15 26.34
CA GLY A 62 -12.16 15.33 27.16
C GLY A 62 -12.59 16.56 26.35
N ILE A 63 -12.97 16.36 25.08
CA ILE A 63 -13.36 17.41 24.13
C ILE A 63 -14.76 17.09 23.58
N SER A 64 -15.72 17.98 23.81
CA SER A 64 -17.03 17.94 23.15
C SER A 64 -16.86 18.28 21.68
N GLU A 65 -17.58 17.62 20.77
CA GLU A 65 -17.51 17.87 19.33
C GLU A 65 -18.46 18.99 18.88
N ASN A 66 -19.66 19.07 19.49
CA ASN A 66 -20.71 20.01 19.10
C ASN A 66 -21.39 20.65 20.33
N PRO A 67 -21.02 21.89 20.73
CA PRO A 67 -19.91 22.67 20.21
C PRO A 67 -18.56 22.07 20.58
N LEU A 68 -17.52 22.42 19.81
CA LEU A 68 -16.15 22.10 20.15
C LEU A 68 -15.78 22.77 21.48
N LYS A 69 -15.62 22.00 22.56
CA LYS A 69 -15.40 22.55 23.91
C LYS A 69 -14.55 21.63 24.78
N PHE A 70 -13.56 22.17 25.49
CA PHE A 70 -12.73 21.42 26.43
C PHE A 70 -13.45 21.22 27.75
N VAL A 71 -13.90 19.98 27.99
CA VAL A 71 -14.64 19.61 29.21
C VAL A 71 -13.68 19.03 30.25
N GLY A 72 -12.64 18.35 29.79
CA GLY A 72 -11.58 17.76 30.59
C GLY A 72 -12.00 16.50 31.37
N LEU A 73 -11.00 15.71 31.74
CA LEU A 73 -11.08 14.49 32.53
C LEU A 73 -10.39 14.68 33.89
N GLU A 74 -10.85 13.94 34.90
CA GLU A 74 -10.21 13.88 36.21
C GLU A 74 -8.90 13.08 36.17
N TYR A 75 -7.86 13.52 36.90
CA TYR A 75 -6.54 12.86 36.90
C TYR A 75 -6.60 11.36 37.23
N LYS A 76 -7.35 10.99 38.28
CA LYS A 76 -7.52 9.59 38.70
C LYS A 76 -8.11 8.70 37.61
N ASN A 77 -8.85 9.28 36.66
CA ASN A 77 -9.41 8.52 35.54
C ASN A 77 -8.36 8.27 34.45
N ILE A 78 -7.36 9.15 34.28
CA ILE A 78 -6.40 9.08 33.16
C ILE A 78 -5.57 7.79 33.21
N ASP A 79 -4.93 7.49 34.34
CA ASP A 79 -4.07 6.32 34.46
C ASP A 79 -4.87 5.02 34.30
N ASN A 80 -6.09 4.99 34.86
CA ASN A 80 -7.02 3.88 34.69
C ASN A 80 -7.46 3.71 33.24
N ILE A 81 -7.72 4.81 32.53
CA ILE A 81 -8.07 4.80 31.11
C ILE A 81 -6.91 4.26 30.28
N LYS A 82 -5.67 4.75 30.47
CA LYS A 82 -4.48 4.27 29.74
C LYS A 82 -4.29 2.76 29.90
N ASN A 83 -4.35 2.27 31.13
CA ASN A 83 -4.21 0.84 31.43
C ASN A 83 -5.33 0.01 30.78
N HIS A 84 -6.57 0.48 30.86
CA HIS A 84 -7.70 -0.22 30.26
C HIS A 84 -7.62 -0.24 28.73
N ILE A 85 -7.22 0.86 28.10
CA ILE A 85 -7.01 0.94 26.65
C ILE A 85 -5.95 -0.07 26.21
N ASN A 86 -4.80 -0.12 26.87
CA ASN A 86 -3.74 -1.08 26.54
C ASN A 86 -4.22 -2.55 26.68
N SER A 87 -4.95 -2.85 27.75
CA SER A 87 -5.56 -4.18 27.94
C SER A 87 -6.56 -4.53 26.82
N ILE A 88 -7.39 -3.59 26.39
CA ILE A 88 -8.34 -3.83 25.29
C ILE A 88 -7.60 -4.01 23.98
N LEU A 89 -6.68 -3.12 23.61
CA LEU A 89 -6.01 -3.14 22.31
C LEU A 89 -5.07 -4.33 22.12
N SER A 90 -4.57 -4.93 23.21
CA SER A 90 -3.78 -6.16 23.16
C SER A 90 -4.58 -7.42 22.83
N SER A 91 -5.92 -7.34 22.81
CA SER A 91 -6.79 -8.46 22.45
C SER A 91 -7.55 -8.18 21.15
N LYS A 92 -8.04 -9.23 20.47
CA LYS A 92 -8.99 -9.19 19.32
C LYS A 92 -8.62 -8.29 18.13
N ILE A 93 -7.46 -7.65 18.11
CA ILE A 93 -6.89 -6.97 16.95
C ILE A 93 -5.90 -7.93 16.33
N ASP A 94 -6.15 -8.32 15.08
CA ASP A 94 -5.24 -9.19 14.33
C ASP A 94 -4.76 -8.52 13.03
N PRO A 95 -3.47 -8.68 12.69
CA PRO A 95 -2.41 -9.14 13.60
C PRO A 95 -2.27 -8.18 14.80
N VAL A 96 -1.53 -8.59 15.85
CA VAL A 96 -1.26 -7.72 17.00
C VAL A 96 -0.67 -6.38 16.52
N LEU A 97 -1.05 -5.28 17.16
CA LEU A 97 -0.52 -3.94 16.86
C LEU A 97 1.01 -3.98 16.91
N SER A 98 1.66 -3.54 15.83
CA SER A 98 3.13 -3.51 15.72
C SER A 98 3.71 -2.35 16.51
N SER A 99 2.92 -1.29 16.65
CA SER A 99 3.20 -0.12 17.47
C SER A 99 1.97 0.16 18.31
N PHE A 100 2.10 0.05 19.63
CA PHE A 100 1.02 0.45 20.54
C PHE A 100 0.86 1.98 20.51
N PRO A 101 -0.36 2.49 20.74
CA PRO A 101 -0.59 3.93 20.75
C PRO A 101 0.27 4.65 21.79
N ARG A 102 0.71 5.87 21.45
CA ARG A 102 1.35 6.77 22.43
C ARG A 102 0.29 7.62 23.11
N PHE A 103 0.54 7.93 24.38
CA PHE A 103 -0.36 8.72 25.19
C PHE A 103 0.31 10.03 25.60
N ASN A 104 -0.35 11.16 25.36
CA ASN A 104 0.00 12.44 25.99
C ASN A 104 -1.16 12.92 26.86
N THR A 105 -0.85 13.66 27.92
CA THR A 105 -1.82 14.19 28.86
C THR A 105 -1.60 15.68 29.04
N ILE A 106 -2.58 16.47 28.62
CA ILE A 106 -2.51 17.93 28.65
C ILE A 106 -3.29 18.41 29.88
N LYS A 107 -2.61 19.05 30.82
CA LYS A 107 -3.25 19.65 32.00
C LYS A 107 -3.88 20.98 31.61
N LEU A 108 -5.16 21.14 31.94
CA LEU A 108 -5.92 22.37 31.74
C LEU A 108 -5.86 23.26 32.99
N ARG A 109 -6.05 24.58 32.81
CA ARG A 109 -6.09 25.57 33.92
C ARG A 109 -7.16 25.28 34.95
N ASN A 110 -8.26 24.66 34.55
CA ASN A 110 -9.36 24.27 35.45
C ASN A 110 -9.04 23.03 36.31
N GLY A 111 -7.79 22.52 36.27
CA GLY A 111 -7.35 21.35 37.04
C GLY A 111 -7.69 20.00 36.41
N LYS A 112 -8.44 19.99 35.29
CA LYS A 112 -8.76 18.80 34.51
C LYS A 112 -7.71 18.54 33.43
N TYR A 113 -7.91 17.48 32.66
CA TYR A 113 -6.94 17.03 31.67
C TYR A 113 -7.59 16.60 30.35
N VAL A 114 -6.86 16.74 29.25
CA VAL A 114 -7.19 16.11 27.97
C VAL A 114 -6.22 14.95 27.75
N LEU A 115 -6.75 13.78 27.38
CA LEU A 115 -5.95 12.61 27.03
C LEU A 115 -5.87 12.52 25.50
N CYS A 116 -4.65 12.62 24.98
CA CYS A 116 -4.37 12.45 23.57
C CYS A 116 -3.82 11.04 23.34
N ILE A 117 -4.29 10.38 22.29
CA ILE A 117 -3.86 9.05 21.88
C ILE A 117 -3.39 9.09 20.44
N GLU A 118 -2.10 8.94 20.20
CA GLU A 118 -1.51 8.86 18.86
C GLU A 118 -1.51 7.40 18.39
N VAL A 119 -2.13 7.16 17.24
CA VAL A 119 -2.25 5.87 16.59
C VAL A 119 -1.38 5.87 15.34
N PHE A 120 -0.45 4.91 15.28
CA PHE A 120 0.48 4.78 14.16
C PHE A 120 -0.13 3.97 13.01
N PRO A 121 0.19 4.31 11.75
CA PRO A 121 -0.24 3.52 10.61
C PRO A 121 0.44 2.14 10.61
N LYS A 122 -0.26 1.15 10.05
CA LYS A 122 0.31 -0.14 9.71
C LYS A 122 1.03 -0.03 8.37
N GLU A 123 2.34 -0.20 8.39
CA GLU A 123 3.17 -0.13 7.18
C GLU A 123 2.84 -1.23 6.16
N LYS A 124 2.59 -2.46 6.64
CA LYS A 124 2.34 -3.63 5.79
C LYS A 124 1.08 -4.38 6.19
N GLY A 125 0.23 -4.66 5.21
CA GLY A 125 -1.05 -5.32 5.42
C GLY A 125 -2.05 -4.41 6.12
N ILE A 126 -3.03 -5.00 6.81
CA ILE A 126 -4.07 -4.26 7.54
C ILE A 126 -4.33 -4.90 8.91
N TYR A 127 -4.96 -4.15 9.80
CA TYR A 127 -5.54 -4.65 11.05
C TYR A 127 -7.03 -4.93 10.88
N GLY A 128 -7.49 -6.02 11.49
CA GLY A 128 -8.89 -6.38 11.61
C GLY A 128 -9.29 -6.62 13.06
N ILE A 129 -10.57 -6.38 13.37
CA ILE A 129 -11.17 -6.79 14.64
C ILE A 129 -11.70 -8.20 14.49
N ARG A 130 -11.13 -9.14 15.24
CA ARG A 130 -11.61 -10.51 15.35
C ARG A 130 -12.92 -10.54 16.15
N LEU A 131 -13.96 -11.13 15.57
CA LEU A 131 -15.25 -11.37 16.20
C LEU A 131 -15.25 -12.66 17.02
N SER A 132 -14.55 -13.69 16.52
CA SER A 132 -14.43 -14.98 17.20
C SER A 132 -13.58 -14.89 18.46
N GLU A 133 -13.91 -15.66 19.50
CA GLU A 133 -13.02 -15.85 20.65
C GLU A 133 -11.79 -16.67 20.30
N ASN A 134 -11.89 -17.58 19.32
CA ASN A 134 -10.79 -18.43 18.92
C ASN A 134 -9.76 -17.63 18.08
N PRO A 135 -8.53 -17.40 18.58
CA PRO A 135 -7.48 -16.68 17.85
C PRO A 135 -6.98 -17.42 16.62
N SER A 136 -7.17 -18.74 16.56
CA SER A 136 -6.74 -19.57 15.44
C SER A 136 -7.81 -19.67 14.33
N ASN A 137 -8.90 -18.89 14.42
CA ASN A 137 -9.94 -18.89 13.41
C ASN A 137 -9.45 -18.21 12.13
N SER A 138 -9.21 -19.02 11.09
CA SER A 138 -8.79 -18.57 9.76
C SER A 138 -9.95 -18.05 8.89
N ASN A 139 -11.20 -18.13 9.36
CA ASN A 139 -12.34 -17.63 8.61
C ASN A 139 -12.33 -16.10 8.60
N PHE A 140 -12.05 -15.51 7.45
CA PHE A 140 -12.03 -14.06 7.26
C PHE A 140 -13.37 -13.38 7.58
N ASN A 141 -14.51 -14.09 7.46
CA ASN A 141 -15.82 -13.55 7.84
C ASN A 141 -15.96 -13.34 9.35
N ALA A 142 -15.05 -13.92 10.14
CA ALA A 142 -14.93 -13.66 11.57
C ALA A 142 -14.17 -12.36 11.87
N TYR A 143 -13.90 -11.50 10.88
CA TYR A 143 -13.21 -10.22 11.05
C TYR A 143 -14.05 -9.05 10.55
N LYS A 144 -13.88 -7.89 11.18
CA LYS A 144 -14.37 -6.61 10.67
C LYS A 144 -13.20 -5.66 10.50
N PHE A 145 -13.13 -5.05 9.33
CA PHE A 145 -12.08 -4.11 8.97
C PHE A 145 -12.66 -2.71 8.86
N TYR A 146 -11.89 -1.72 9.33
CA TYR A 146 -12.29 -0.33 9.32
C TYR A 146 -11.15 0.53 8.80
N THR A 147 -11.49 1.61 8.12
CA THR A 147 -10.59 2.70 7.73
C THR A 147 -11.29 4.02 7.99
N ARG A 148 -10.58 5.13 7.87
CA ARG A 148 -11.19 6.46 7.93
C ARG A 148 -11.37 7.01 6.52
N LEU A 149 -12.58 7.49 6.23
CA LEU A 149 -12.95 8.08 4.95
C LEU A 149 -13.83 9.30 5.22
N ASP A 150 -13.43 10.47 4.70
CA ASP A 150 -14.10 11.76 4.89
C ASP A 150 -14.46 12.05 6.36
N GLY A 151 -13.48 11.89 7.26
CA GLY A 151 -13.65 12.12 8.71
C GLY A 151 -14.46 11.05 9.44
N ASN A 152 -15.03 10.07 8.73
CA ASN A 152 -15.92 9.07 9.29
C ASN A 152 -15.29 7.67 9.35
N LYS A 153 -15.77 6.88 10.30
CA LYS A 153 -15.47 5.44 10.40
C LYS A 153 -16.13 4.70 9.24
N HIS A 154 -15.33 4.23 8.30
CA HIS A 154 -15.80 3.42 7.18
C HIS A 154 -15.54 1.94 7.44
N ARG A 155 -16.59 1.12 7.36
CA ARG A 155 -16.43 -0.34 7.41
C ARG A 155 -16.08 -0.84 6.02
N MET A 156 -14.89 -1.40 5.88
CA MET A 156 -14.40 -1.88 4.59
C MET A 156 -15.09 -3.18 4.16
N LYS A 157 -15.40 -3.27 2.87
CA LYS A 157 -15.72 -4.50 2.15
C LYS A 157 -14.43 -5.27 1.82
N ILE A 158 -14.58 -6.52 1.40
CA ILE A 158 -13.43 -7.39 1.09
C ILE A 158 -12.61 -6.84 -0.08
N GLU A 159 -13.27 -6.27 -1.09
CA GLU A 159 -12.60 -5.66 -2.24
C GLU A 159 -11.74 -4.46 -1.82
N GLU A 160 -12.26 -3.63 -0.91
CA GLU A 160 -11.52 -2.48 -0.36
C GLU A 160 -10.33 -2.92 0.49
N VAL A 161 -10.50 -3.99 1.26
CA VAL A 161 -9.42 -4.64 2.02
C VAL A 161 -8.30 -5.11 1.09
N VAL A 162 -8.64 -5.82 0.01
CA VAL A 162 -7.66 -6.31 -0.96
C VAL A 162 -6.93 -5.13 -1.61
N ASN A 163 -7.67 -4.14 -2.10
CA ASN A 163 -7.09 -2.94 -2.72
C ASN A 163 -6.14 -2.19 -1.78
N LEU A 164 -6.49 -2.07 -0.49
CA LEU A 164 -5.65 -1.40 0.50
C LEU A 164 -4.36 -2.20 0.79
N ILE A 165 -4.47 -3.53 0.92
CA ILE A 165 -3.30 -4.40 1.11
C ILE A 165 -2.36 -4.31 -0.10
N GLU A 166 -2.92 -4.39 -1.31
CA GLU A 166 -2.17 -4.27 -2.56
C GLU A 166 -1.53 -2.89 -2.68
N GLY A 167 -2.28 -1.82 -2.41
CA GLY A 167 -1.79 -0.44 -2.42
C GLY A 167 -0.62 -0.22 -1.45
N LYS A 168 -0.73 -0.71 -0.20
CA LYS A 168 0.37 -0.66 0.78
C LYS A 168 1.55 -1.55 0.37
N GLY A 169 1.28 -2.65 -0.32
CA GLY A 169 2.30 -3.51 -0.93
C GLY A 169 3.05 -2.82 -2.08
N LEU A 170 2.36 -1.98 -2.85
CA LEU A 170 2.93 -1.18 -3.94
C LEU A 170 3.72 0.03 -3.42
N LYS A 171 3.30 0.69 -2.33
CA LYS A 171 4.08 1.79 -1.73
C LYS A 171 5.45 1.35 -1.18
N ASN A 172 5.58 0.07 -0.80
CA ASN A 172 6.82 -0.55 -0.32
C ASN A 172 7.67 -1.21 -1.43
N LEU A 173 7.60 -0.68 -2.66
CA LEU A 173 8.33 -1.16 -3.84
C LEU A 173 9.86 -1.15 -3.70
N GLU A 174 10.44 -0.60 -2.61
CA GLU A 174 11.86 -0.79 -2.27
C GLU A 174 12.24 -2.28 -2.03
N SER A 175 11.25 -3.15 -1.80
CA SER A 175 11.47 -4.61 -1.62
C SER A 175 11.16 -5.46 -2.87
N LYS A 176 10.83 -4.84 -4.01
CA LYS A 176 10.48 -5.56 -5.25
C LYS A 176 11.09 -4.86 -6.48
N HIS A 177 12.26 -5.31 -6.91
CA HIS A 177 12.84 -4.89 -8.19
C HIS A 177 12.46 -5.83 -9.33
N LEU A 178 11.47 -5.44 -10.13
CA LEU A 178 11.26 -5.96 -11.48
C LEU A 178 11.99 -5.04 -12.46
N GLU A 179 13.15 -5.45 -12.94
CA GLU A 179 13.91 -4.72 -13.95
C GLU A 179 13.78 -5.43 -15.30
N ALA A 180 13.21 -4.76 -16.29
CA ALA A 180 13.28 -5.20 -17.68
C ALA A 180 14.29 -4.35 -18.45
N THR A 181 15.27 -5.03 -19.03
CA THR A 181 16.37 -4.43 -19.78
C THR A 181 16.35 -5.02 -21.19
N ILE A 182 16.37 -4.19 -22.23
CA ILE A 182 16.55 -4.67 -23.61
C ILE A 182 18.02 -5.01 -23.79
N TYR A 183 18.30 -6.30 -23.96
CA TYR A 183 19.64 -6.83 -24.19
C TYR A 183 19.74 -7.45 -25.59
N GLN A 184 20.85 -7.21 -26.27
CA GLN A 184 21.23 -7.90 -27.51
C GLN A 184 22.16 -9.08 -27.14
N PRO A 185 21.71 -10.34 -27.22
CA PRO A 185 22.53 -11.47 -26.80
C PRO A 185 23.69 -11.72 -27.76
N LEU A 186 24.93 -11.51 -27.27
CA LEU A 186 26.17 -11.87 -27.96
C LEU A 186 26.34 -13.40 -28.17
N MET A 187 25.65 -14.21 -27.37
CA MET A 187 25.92 -15.66 -27.22
C MET A 187 25.28 -16.56 -28.30
N LEU A 188 24.41 -16.05 -29.18
CA LEU A 188 23.58 -16.94 -30.03
C LEU A 188 24.22 -17.36 -31.36
N ASN A 189 25.41 -16.86 -31.71
CA ASN A 189 26.09 -17.17 -32.99
C ASN A 189 25.16 -17.03 -34.22
N THR A 190 24.12 -16.19 -34.10
CA THR A 190 23.17 -15.87 -35.16
C THR A 190 23.32 -14.40 -35.50
N LYS A 191 23.26 -14.03 -36.78
CA LYS A 191 23.15 -12.63 -37.22
C LYS A 191 21.81 -11.98 -36.84
N GLU A 192 20.86 -12.75 -36.32
CA GLU A 192 19.55 -12.28 -35.87
C GLU A 192 19.68 -11.52 -34.54
N ARG A 193 19.02 -10.37 -34.43
CA ARG A 193 18.97 -9.56 -33.21
C ARG A 193 17.64 -9.77 -32.49
N TYR A 194 17.66 -9.64 -31.17
CA TYR A 194 16.51 -9.89 -30.31
C TYR A 194 16.28 -8.71 -29.38
N ILE A 195 15.02 -8.44 -29.07
CA ILE A 195 14.60 -7.68 -27.90
C ILE A 195 14.49 -8.68 -26.75
N ALA A 196 15.38 -8.58 -25.77
CA ALA A 196 15.27 -9.36 -24.55
C ALA A 196 14.36 -8.66 -23.53
N ILE A 197 13.54 -9.44 -22.86
CA ILE A 197 12.63 -9.01 -21.81
C ILE A 197 12.92 -9.92 -20.62
N LYS A 198 13.49 -9.35 -19.57
CA LYS A 198 13.84 -10.07 -18.34
C LYS A 198 12.97 -9.57 -17.20
N ALA A 199 12.44 -10.48 -16.39
CA ALA A 199 11.89 -10.19 -15.08
C ALA A 199 12.71 -10.93 -14.03
N VAL A 200 12.93 -10.31 -12.88
CA VAL A 200 13.58 -10.93 -11.73
C VAL A 200 12.67 -10.71 -10.54
N ASN A 201 12.41 -11.76 -9.76
CA ASN A 201 11.77 -11.59 -8.46
C ASN A 201 12.85 -11.31 -7.42
N LYS A 202 12.80 -10.14 -6.77
CA LYS A 202 13.66 -9.83 -5.60
C LYS A 202 12.88 -9.84 -4.28
N GLY A 203 11.68 -10.41 -4.28
CA GLY A 203 10.81 -10.52 -3.12
C GLY A 203 10.77 -11.94 -2.57
N VAL A 204 10.55 -12.05 -1.26
CA VAL A 204 10.43 -13.34 -0.52
C VAL A 204 9.21 -14.16 -0.97
N ARG A 205 8.16 -13.50 -1.47
CA ARG A 205 6.95 -14.17 -1.98
C ARG A 205 7.15 -14.56 -3.44
N PRO A 206 6.86 -15.81 -3.84
CA PRO A 206 6.86 -16.20 -5.24
C PRO A 206 5.84 -15.41 -6.06
N ILE A 207 6.22 -15.01 -7.27
CA ILE A 207 5.33 -14.40 -8.25
C ILE A 207 5.08 -15.38 -9.40
N ILE A 208 3.89 -15.37 -9.97
CA ILE A 208 3.51 -16.19 -11.12
C ILE A 208 3.36 -15.27 -12.31
N ILE A 209 4.28 -15.35 -13.26
CA ILE A 209 4.18 -14.65 -14.54
C ILE A 209 3.24 -15.43 -15.44
N THR A 210 2.19 -14.76 -15.91
CA THR A 210 1.16 -15.36 -16.78
C THR A 210 1.24 -14.85 -18.21
N ALA A 211 1.82 -13.66 -18.43
CA ALA A 211 2.11 -13.12 -19.75
C ALA A 211 3.33 -12.18 -19.69
N TYR A 212 4.05 -12.07 -20.80
CA TYR A 212 5.08 -11.05 -21.00
C TYR A 212 5.01 -10.51 -22.44
N GLY A 213 5.50 -9.29 -22.67
CA GLY A 213 5.55 -8.75 -24.02
C GLY A 213 6.04 -7.31 -24.11
N ILE A 214 5.78 -6.66 -25.23
CA ILE A 214 6.11 -5.25 -25.46
C ILE A 214 4.84 -4.43 -25.69
N ARG A 215 4.84 -3.19 -25.20
CA ARG A 215 3.74 -2.25 -25.32
C ARG A 215 4.24 -0.94 -25.90
N SER A 216 3.53 -0.37 -26.87
CA SER A 216 3.81 0.99 -27.32
C SER A 216 3.29 2.02 -26.32
N VAL A 217 4.13 3.02 -26.00
CA VAL A 217 3.71 4.16 -25.17
C VAL A 217 2.70 5.03 -25.92
N LYS A 218 2.95 5.31 -27.20
CA LYS A 218 2.11 6.18 -28.06
C LYS A 218 0.75 5.55 -28.37
N TYR A 219 0.72 4.28 -28.76
CA TYR A 219 -0.48 3.62 -29.27
C TYR A 219 -1.21 2.79 -28.21
N GLY A 220 -0.58 2.50 -27.08
CA GLY A 220 -1.15 1.72 -25.99
C GLY A 220 -1.37 0.24 -26.28
N SER A 221 -1.17 -0.22 -27.52
CA SER A 221 -1.34 -1.62 -27.94
C SER A 221 -0.17 -2.52 -27.53
N PHE A 222 -0.49 -3.82 -27.39
CA PHE A 222 0.36 -4.85 -26.81
C PHE A 222 0.72 -5.92 -27.83
N ILE A 223 1.97 -6.36 -27.81
CA ILE A 223 2.48 -7.50 -28.58
C ILE A 223 2.98 -8.55 -27.60
N ASP A 224 2.33 -9.72 -27.61
CA ASP A 224 2.80 -10.91 -26.91
C ASP A 224 4.08 -11.43 -27.57
N THR A 225 5.14 -11.60 -26.77
CA THR A 225 6.42 -12.10 -27.28
C THR A 225 6.56 -13.62 -27.13
N TYR A 226 5.53 -14.31 -26.66
CA TYR A 226 5.45 -15.77 -26.56
C TYR A 226 5.36 -16.43 -27.94
N LEU A 227 6.50 -16.56 -28.61
CA LEU A 227 6.60 -17.31 -29.86
C LEU A 227 6.81 -18.79 -29.56
N LYS A 228 5.79 -19.62 -29.82
CA LYS A 228 5.85 -21.10 -29.67
C LYS A 228 7.11 -21.73 -30.30
N LYS A 229 7.62 -21.17 -31.40
CA LYS A 229 8.84 -21.64 -32.09
C LYS A 229 10.12 -21.41 -31.28
N LEU A 230 10.20 -20.33 -30.50
CA LEU A 230 11.37 -20.01 -29.66
C LEU A 230 11.35 -20.75 -28.33
N VAL A 231 10.15 -21.00 -27.80
CA VAL A 231 9.95 -21.90 -26.65
C VAL A 231 10.44 -23.30 -26.96
N ARG A 232 10.22 -23.81 -28.18
CA ARG A 232 10.79 -25.09 -28.63
C ARG A 232 12.32 -25.09 -28.72
N ARG A 233 12.94 -23.91 -28.85
CA ARG A 233 14.41 -23.73 -28.90
C ARG A 233 15.02 -23.41 -27.54
N ASN A 234 14.25 -23.47 -26.45
CA ASN A 234 14.68 -23.11 -25.09
C ASN A 234 15.25 -21.69 -24.97
N LEU A 235 14.81 -20.77 -25.84
CA LEU A 235 15.25 -19.38 -25.84
C LEU A 235 14.34 -18.46 -25.00
N CYS A 236 13.12 -18.90 -24.73
CA CYS A 236 12.17 -18.22 -23.86
C CYS A 236 11.65 -19.18 -22.80
N ASP A 237 11.37 -18.63 -21.63
CA ASP A 237 10.70 -19.36 -20.56
C ASP A 237 9.25 -19.69 -20.90
N ARG A 238 8.81 -20.89 -20.50
CA ARG A 238 7.41 -21.31 -20.63
C ARG A 238 6.54 -20.62 -19.59
N LEU A 239 5.35 -20.18 -20.00
CA LEU A 239 4.36 -19.60 -19.11
C LEU A 239 3.21 -20.58 -18.83
N PRO A 240 2.56 -20.52 -17.65
CA PRO A 240 2.92 -19.63 -16.52
C PRO A 240 4.25 -20.07 -15.87
N LYS A 241 5.03 -19.10 -15.36
CA LYS A 241 6.29 -19.36 -14.65
C LYS A 241 6.24 -18.77 -13.26
N THR A 242 6.43 -19.61 -12.25
CA THR A 242 6.66 -19.16 -10.88
C THR A 242 8.12 -18.74 -10.74
N LEU A 243 8.34 -17.54 -10.19
CA LEU A 243 9.65 -17.04 -9.80
C LEU A 243 9.72 -16.91 -8.29
N SER A 244 10.59 -17.68 -7.66
CA SER A 244 11.04 -17.54 -6.28
C SER A 244 12.05 -16.40 -6.15
N ASP A 245 12.47 -16.08 -4.92
CA ASP A 245 13.47 -15.03 -4.67
C ASP A 245 14.77 -15.29 -5.45
N GLY A 246 15.22 -14.29 -6.19
CA GLY A 246 16.39 -14.32 -7.07
C GLY A 246 16.17 -14.98 -8.43
N GLU A 247 15.04 -15.65 -8.66
CA GLU A 247 14.76 -16.30 -9.95
C GLU A 247 14.37 -15.30 -11.03
N ALA A 248 14.70 -15.65 -12.28
CA ALA A 248 14.43 -14.81 -13.44
C ALA A 248 13.56 -15.51 -14.50
N CYS A 249 12.77 -14.70 -15.20
CA CYS A 249 12.07 -15.08 -16.41
C CYS A 249 12.65 -14.30 -17.59
N LEU A 250 12.97 -14.99 -18.68
CA LEU A 250 13.51 -14.42 -19.91
C LEU A 250 12.60 -14.71 -21.09
N SER A 251 12.32 -13.67 -21.88
CA SER A 251 11.75 -13.77 -23.21
C SER A 251 12.66 -13.08 -24.22
N LEU A 252 12.87 -13.72 -25.37
CA LEU A 252 13.62 -13.18 -26.49
C LEU A 252 12.68 -13.00 -27.68
N TYR A 253 12.60 -11.79 -28.20
CA TYR A 253 11.72 -11.46 -29.30
C TYR A 253 12.52 -11.02 -30.54
N PRO A 254 12.55 -11.82 -31.63
CA PRO A 254 13.42 -11.54 -32.75
C PRO A 254 12.96 -10.29 -33.49
N ARG A 255 13.93 -9.46 -33.88
CA ARG A 255 13.72 -8.16 -34.49
C ARG A 255 12.75 -8.19 -35.68
N LYS A 256 12.89 -9.17 -36.58
CA LYS A 256 12.00 -9.28 -37.76
C LYS A 256 10.52 -9.43 -37.41
N TYR A 257 10.20 -10.06 -36.27
CA TYR A 257 8.81 -10.17 -35.82
C TYR A 257 8.31 -8.88 -35.20
N VAL A 258 9.19 -8.13 -34.52
CA VAL A 258 8.88 -6.76 -34.07
C VAL A 258 8.53 -5.90 -35.28
N GLU A 259 9.37 -5.90 -36.31
CA GLU A 259 9.15 -5.12 -37.54
C GLU A 259 7.86 -5.52 -38.25
N SER A 260 7.56 -6.83 -38.34
CA SER A 260 6.30 -7.32 -38.89
C SER A 260 5.12 -6.80 -38.09
N ASN A 261 5.14 -6.97 -36.76
CA ASN A 261 4.01 -6.59 -35.90
C ASN A 261 3.83 -5.06 -35.83
N VAL A 262 4.91 -4.28 -35.86
CA VAL A 262 4.87 -2.81 -35.97
C VAL A 262 4.14 -2.42 -37.26
N LYS A 263 4.47 -3.05 -38.40
CA LYS A 263 3.79 -2.79 -39.68
C LYS A 263 2.34 -3.23 -39.65
N ASP A 264 2.05 -4.42 -39.14
CA ASP A 264 0.70 -4.98 -39.07
C ASP A 264 -0.24 -4.12 -38.20
N ILE A 265 0.30 -3.43 -37.20
CA ILE A 265 -0.45 -2.56 -36.26
C ILE A 265 -0.35 -1.07 -36.67
N ASN A 266 0.25 -0.74 -37.83
CA ASN A 266 0.46 0.62 -38.32
C ASN A 266 1.16 1.55 -37.32
N TRP A 267 2.16 1.04 -36.61
CA TRP A 267 3.03 1.82 -35.75
C TRP A 267 4.07 2.58 -36.56
N GLU A 268 4.23 3.87 -36.30
CA GLU A 268 5.21 4.72 -36.97
C GLU A 268 6.51 4.80 -36.16
N TYR A 269 7.65 4.81 -36.87
CA TYR A 269 8.96 5.07 -36.26
C TYR A 269 9.25 6.57 -36.19
N PRO A 270 10.04 7.04 -35.21
CA PRO A 270 10.55 6.28 -34.06
C PRO A 270 9.42 5.89 -33.10
N ILE A 271 9.53 4.71 -32.49
CA ILE A 271 8.52 4.20 -31.57
C ILE A 271 9.10 3.95 -30.17
N GLU A 272 8.40 4.46 -29.18
CA GLU A 272 8.72 4.23 -27.78
C GLU A 272 8.01 2.97 -27.27
N LEU A 273 8.78 2.00 -26.80
CA LEU A 273 8.30 0.72 -26.29
C LEU A 273 8.64 0.53 -24.82
N LYS A 274 7.76 -0.16 -24.09
CA LYS A 274 8.00 -0.68 -22.74
C LYS A 274 7.85 -2.19 -22.75
N ALA A 275 8.70 -2.89 -22.01
CA ALA A 275 8.42 -4.28 -21.66
C ALA A 275 7.24 -4.34 -20.68
N TYR A 276 6.53 -5.45 -20.72
CA TYR A 276 5.32 -5.72 -19.96
C TYR A 276 5.40 -7.10 -19.33
N PHE A 277 4.94 -7.20 -18.08
CA PHE A 277 4.68 -8.47 -17.40
C PHE A 277 3.31 -8.45 -16.74
N ASN A 278 2.55 -9.51 -16.95
CA ASN A 278 1.36 -9.80 -16.16
C ASN A 278 1.71 -10.84 -15.09
N THR A 279 1.40 -10.53 -13.84
CA THR A 279 1.61 -11.46 -12.73
C THR A 279 0.36 -11.58 -11.88
N ASN A 280 0.35 -12.54 -10.95
CA ASN A 280 -0.70 -12.64 -9.94
C ASN A 280 -0.72 -11.44 -8.95
N ASP A 281 0.27 -10.55 -9.01
CA ASP A 281 0.38 -9.33 -8.21
C ASP A 281 0.05 -8.06 -9.06
N GLY A 282 -0.37 -8.23 -10.31
CA GLY A 282 -0.72 -7.13 -11.22
C GLY A 282 0.23 -6.97 -12.41
N ILE A 283 0.11 -5.82 -13.07
CA ILE A 283 0.82 -5.50 -14.31
C ILE A 283 2.03 -4.60 -14.03
N PHE A 284 3.17 -4.95 -14.61
CA PHE A 284 4.43 -4.22 -14.46
C PHE A 284 5.00 -3.79 -15.81
N TYR A 285 5.65 -2.63 -15.82
CA TYR A 285 6.28 -2.05 -17.01
C TYR A 285 7.74 -1.70 -16.75
N SER A 286 8.57 -1.79 -17.79
CA SER A 286 9.93 -1.25 -17.76
C SER A 286 9.97 0.25 -18.04
N ASN A 287 11.17 0.82 -17.92
CA ASN A 287 11.51 2.07 -18.60
C ASN A 287 11.28 1.95 -20.10
N SER A 288 10.95 3.08 -20.73
CA SER A 288 10.76 3.13 -22.16
C SER A 288 12.07 3.12 -22.92
N ILE A 289 12.01 2.52 -24.12
CA ILE A 289 13.13 2.48 -25.05
C ILE A 289 12.63 2.93 -26.40
N GLU A 290 13.32 3.90 -26.97
CA GLU A 290 13.03 4.40 -28.31
C GLU A 290 13.69 3.48 -29.34
N LEU A 291 12.86 2.85 -30.16
CA LEU A 291 13.32 2.22 -31.38
C LEU A 291 13.25 3.25 -32.50
N SER A 292 14.39 3.86 -32.80
CA SER A 292 14.60 4.47 -34.12
C SER A 292 14.69 3.35 -35.16
N ASP A 293 14.26 3.62 -36.41
CA ASP A 293 14.20 2.63 -37.50
C ASP A 293 15.32 1.60 -37.40
N LEU A 294 14.92 0.35 -37.15
CA LEU A 294 15.82 -0.73 -36.80
C LEU A 294 16.88 -0.94 -37.91
N SER A 295 16.61 -0.53 -39.16
CA SER A 295 17.53 -0.58 -40.29
C SER A 295 18.90 0.10 -40.03
N LYS A 296 18.94 1.09 -39.14
CA LYS A 296 20.14 1.91 -38.86
C LYS A 296 21.19 1.24 -37.98
N TYR A 297 20.89 0.12 -37.35
CA TYR A 297 21.83 -0.51 -36.43
C TYR A 297 22.81 -1.50 -37.09
N ASN A 298 22.96 -1.55 -38.42
CA ASN A 298 23.91 -2.44 -39.10
C ASN A 298 25.37 -2.13 -38.71
N ILE A 299 25.90 -2.90 -37.76
CA ILE A 299 27.33 -3.15 -37.48
C ILE A 299 27.45 -4.66 -37.31
#